data_AF-M6W095-F1
#
_entry.id   AF-M6W095-F1
#
_cell.length_a   1.000
_cell.length_b   1.000
_cell.length_c   1.000
_cell.angle_alpha   90.00
_cell.angle_beta   90.00
_cell.angle_gamma   90.00
#
_symmetry.space_group_name_H-M   'P 1'
#
loop_
_entity.id
_entity.type
_entity.pdbx_description
1 polymer ?
#
loop_
_entity_poly.entity_id
_entity_poly.type
_entity_poly.pdbx_seq_one_letter_code
_entity_poly.pdbx_strand_id
1 'polypeptide(L)'
;MRSNSLYVFNNKYLKQALKILNKEKLLVITGPPGVGKTTLSNIITFRLLANNYKLIFVDSNIEEAEKLFSLDPETKQVILFDDFLGSFIPELFSSTKEKKTVNFIEKIKRTSNKLMILTSRTIFFNTALQIYEGFNRSRVSLSNYELNISHYSTFEKAQILYKHVSFSKMAADYKNEFLISKRFLSVINHRNYTPRLIEYFTNPINLDKVSLKEYINGFVIKNLENPMELWKFHYSVHIDDESRMLVDTVFLLGKDANRSIVETGYMQRLNAELKFRGFIPKQDSFNKSIKTLQDGFIKTKIDTKDKNNIVFSLYNPSLGDFLINYFNEIGNSASRKLLLLSIVSFQSFKSRFHSSDRDYIIIYDHEYSELLNYFISNLDTLKSNYHYHCSLELDIILHSIDLFNFEIIDSFLEPLLRTINLNMIASYQLFELIAIATERKNIPIDNFISTNWDKLIALALRTYTLSRHYLQILQLFEHYSFDFDSYVRRNGLLDLLLESKHRFIRLRLKNYVEDENLISRLDFNEDRESLLFELESGLKYKIERIANEIEFREYKEYSYYFGIEDLENSIDDYLQDQNEMDRDSMISIDFEDNQNSSSEYLIEDLFSEPFID
;
A
#
# COMPACT_ATOMS: atom_id res chain seq x y z
N MET A 1 33.61 13.24 19.00
CA MET A 1 32.82 13.24 20.26
C MET A 1 31.34 13.60 20.05
N ARG A 2 30.95 14.54 19.17
CA ARG A 2 29.53 14.90 18.90
C ARG A 2 28.59 13.75 18.47
N SER A 3 29.10 12.74 17.77
CA SER A 3 28.27 11.62 17.27
C SER A 3 27.81 10.63 18.35
N ASN A 4 28.44 10.59 19.52
CA ASN A 4 28.16 9.59 20.55
C ASN A 4 26.96 9.95 21.45
N SER A 5 26.70 11.24 21.71
CA SER A 5 25.56 11.67 22.55
C SER A 5 24.21 11.46 21.86
N LEU A 6 24.20 11.57 20.53
CA LEU A 6 23.02 11.44 19.67
C LEU A 6 22.53 9.99 19.52
N TYR A 7 23.37 9.00 19.78
CA TYR A 7 22.99 7.61 19.56
C TYR A 7 22.16 7.00 20.68
N VAL A 8 21.15 6.23 20.32
CA VAL A 8 20.29 5.48 21.24
C VAL A 8 20.95 4.14 21.60
N PHE A 9 21.69 4.11 22.71
CA PHE A 9 22.47 2.94 23.16
C PHE A 9 21.63 1.69 23.51
N ASN A 10 20.34 1.84 23.78
CA ASN A 10 19.43 0.75 24.14
C ASN A 10 18.60 0.22 22.96
N ASN A 11 19.06 0.40 21.72
CA ASN A 11 18.34 -0.18 20.57
C ASN A 11 18.62 -1.69 20.40
N LYS A 12 17.66 -2.39 19.78
CA LYS A 12 17.76 -3.85 19.53
C LYS A 12 18.98 -4.21 18.68
N TYR A 13 19.34 -3.33 17.73
CA TYR A 13 20.40 -3.57 16.75
C TYR A 13 21.79 -3.65 17.39
N LEU A 14 22.12 -2.80 18.39
CA LEU A 14 23.42 -2.85 19.06
C LEU A 14 23.62 -4.17 19.81
N LYS A 15 22.59 -4.65 20.52
CA LYS A 15 22.65 -5.92 21.24
C LYS A 15 22.88 -7.09 20.27
N GLN A 16 22.15 -7.12 19.16
CA GLN A 16 22.29 -8.14 18.13
C GLN A 16 23.66 -8.08 17.45
N ALA A 17 24.13 -6.88 17.09
CA ALA A 17 25.44 -6.67 16.49
C ALA A 17 26.58 -7.22 17.35
N LEU A 18 26.56 -6.91 18.67
CA LEU A 18 27.56 -7.41 19.60
C LEU A 18 27.49 -8.93 19.76
N LYS A 19 26.28 -9.52 19.77
CA LYS A 19 26.11 -10.98 19.83
C LYS A 19 26.73 -11.67 18.61
N ILE A 20 26.45 -11.17 17.40
CA ILE A 20 27.03 -11.70 16.16
C ILE A 20 28.55 -11.53 16.17
N LEU A 21 29.04 -10.33 16.45
CA LEU A 21 30.47 -10.02 16.41
C LEU A 21 31.27 -10.85 17.42
N ASN A 22 30.76 -11.03 18.65
CA ASN A 22 31.41 -11.84 19.68
C ASN A 22 31.46 -13.34 19.31
N LYS A 23 30.42 -13.84 18.65
CA LYS A 23 30.33 -15.26 18.28
C LYS A 23 31.15 -15.57 17.02
N GLU A 24 31.06 -14.70 16.02
CA GLU A 24 31.51 -15.01 14.65
C GLU A 24 32.78 -14.26 14.23
N LYS A 25 33.21 -13.25 15.02
CA LYS A 25 34.33 -12.33 14.74
C LYS A 25 34.17 -11.42 13.52
N LEU A 26 33.09 -11.61 12.77
CA LEU A 26 32.71 -10.85 11.59
C LEU A 26 31.27 -10.36 11.77
N LEU A 27 31.04 -9.10 11.47
CA LEU A 27 29.73 -8.48 11.42
C LEU A 27 29.56 -7.73 10.10
N VAL A 28 28.49 -8.00 9.37
CA VAL A 28 28.10 -7.24 8.18
C VAL A 28 26.82 -6.47 8.49
N ILE A 29 26.87 -5.15 8.47
CA ILE A 29 25.72 -4.29 8.73
C ILE A 29 25.15 -3.81 7.40
N THR A 30 23.93 -4.23 7.09
CA THR A 30 23.20 -3.85 5.86
C THR A 30 21.98 -3.01 6.18
N GLY A 31 21.34 -2.42 5.17
CA GLY A 31 20.17 -1.56 5.34
C GLY A 31 20.11 -0.39 4.35
N PRO A 32 18.99 0.35 4.30
CA PRO A 32 18.78 1.47 3.38
C PRO A 32 19.70 2.67 3.68
N PRO A 33 19.86 3.61 2.73
CA PRO A 33 20.62 4.84 2.95
C PRO A 33 20.07 5.65 4.13
N GLY A 34 20.94 6.27 4.92
CA GLY A 34 20.55 7.13 6.04
C GLY A 34 19.99 6.42 7.28
N VAL A 35 19.89 5.08 7.29
CA VAL A 35 19.35 4.29 8.41
C VAL A 35 20.28 4.21 9.63
N GLY A 36 21.52 4.68 9.55
CA GLY A 36 22.46 4.69 10.69
C GLY A 36 23.44 3.51 10.78
N LYS A 37 23.75 2.83 9.66
CA LYS A 37 24.74 1.74 9.61
C LYS A 37 26.14 2.18 10.10
N THR A 38 26.66 3.27 9.53
CA THR A 38 27.95 3.87 9.93
C THR A 38 27.94 4.33 11.39
N THR A 39 26.80 4.82 11.88
CA THR A 39 26.66 5.20 13.29
C THR A 39 26.77 3.99 14.21
N LEU A 40 26.09 2.88 13.88
CA LEU A 40 26.18 1.64 14.64
C LEU A 40 27.60 1.05 14.61
N SER A 41 28.25 1.00 13.45
CA SER A 41 29.61 0.47 13.31
C SER A 41 30.63 1.29 14.11
N ASN A 42 30.52 2.62 14.10
CA ASN A 42 31.37 3.51 14.87
C ASN A 42 31.22 3.28 16.38
N ILE A 43 30.02 3.02 16.86
CA ILE A 43 29.76 2.83 18.31
C ILE A 43 30.29 1.50 18.81
N ILE A 44 30.13 0.44 18.01
CA ILE A 44 30.76 -0.84 18.30
C ILE A 44 32.28 -0.67 18.32
N THR A 45 32.83 0.05 17.35
CA THR A 45 34.26 0.36 17.28
C THR A 45 34.73 1.12 18.53
N PHE A 46 34.04 2.18 18.96
CA PHE A 46 34.39 2.93 20.17
C PHE A 46 34.39 2.04 21.43
N ARG A 47 33.41 1.13 21.56
CA ARG A 47 33.38 0.16 22.67
C ARG A 47 34.57 -0.79 22.64
N LEU A 48 35.00 -1.22 21.45
CA LEU A 48 36.18 -2.08 21.29
C LEU A 48 37.48 -1.33 21.59
N LEU A 49 37.59 -0.08 21.15
CA LEU A 49 38.75 0.78 21.47
C LEU A 49 38.90 0.98 22.99
N ALA A 50 37.79 1.18 23.70
CA ALA A 50 37.78 1.24 25.17
C ALA A 50 38.23 -0.07 25.83
N ASN A 51 38.14 -1.20 25.12
CA ASN A 51 38.60 -2.52 25.53
C ASN A 51 39.98 -2.88 24.93
N ASN A 52 40.82 -1.87 24.68
CA ASN A 52 42.20 -1.99 24.20
C ASN A 52 42.38 -2.60 22.80
N TYR A 53 41.35 -2.54 21.94
CA TYR A 53 41.54 -2.82 20.52
C TYR A 53 42.17 -1.62 19.81
N LYS A 54 42.99 -1.89 18.79
CA LYS A 54 43.47 -0.88 17.84
C LYS A 54 42.59 -0.87 16.60
N LEU A 55 42.20 0.31 16.12
CA LEU A 55 41.40 0.45 14.90
C LEU A 55 42.29 0.40 13.65
N ILE A 56 41.88 -0.41 12.68
CA ILE A 56 42.28 -0.32 11.28
C ILE A 56 41.04 0.13 10.51
N PHE A 57 41.02 1.40 10.09
CA PHE A 57 39.94 1.93 9.26
C PHE A 57 40.28 1.73 7.78
N VAL A 58 39.32 1.22 7.01
CA VAL A 58 39.46 0.93 5.59
C VAL A 58 38.42 1.75 4.83
N ASP A 59 38.90 2.65 3.98
CA ASP A 59 38.05 3.55 3.20
C ASP A 59 37.66 2.90 1.85
N SER A 60 38.62 2.31 1.14
CA SER A 60 38.37 1.73 -0.19
C SER A 60 39.20 0.49 -0.54
N ASN A 61 40.41 0.32 0.00
CA ASN A 61 41.31 -0.77 -0.36
C ASN A 61 41.68 -1.67 0.84
N ILE A 62 41.30 -2.96 0.73
CA ILE A 62 41.61 -3.99 1.73
C ILE A 62 43.13 -4.22 1.91
N GLU A 63 43.94 -3.90 0.90
CA GLU A 63 45.40 -4.09 0.96
C GLU A 63 46.07 -3.19 2.00
N GLU A 64 45.53 -2.01 2.27
CA GLU A 64 46.02 -1.13 3.33
C GLU A 64 45.77 -1.76 4.71
N ALA A 65 44.62 -2.43 4.86
CA ALA A 65 44.28 -3.18 6.06
C ALA A 65 45.24 -4.36 6.27
N GLU A 66 45.58 -5.09 5.20
CA GLU A 66 46.52 -6.20 5.27
C GLU A 66 47.92 -5.77 5.73
N LYS A 67 48.40 -4.59 5.30
CA LYS A 67 49.70 -4.04 5.73
C LYS A 67 49.73 -3.68 7.22
N LEU A 68 48.62 -3.19 7.75
CA LEU A 68 48.48 -2.80 9.17
C LEU A 68 48.08 -3.97 10.09
N PHE A 69 47.79 -5.14 9.50
CA PHE A 69 47.39 -6.34 10.23
C PHE A 69 48.56 -6.95 11.00
N SER A 70 48.44 -7.02 12.32
CA SER A 70 49.45 -7.60 13.20
C SER A 70 49.19 -9.08 13.44
N LEU A 71 50.21 -9.91 13.27
CA LEU A 71 50.19 -11.34 13.62
C LEU A 71 50.46 -11.59 15.11
N ASP A 72 50.80 -10.55 15.87
CA ASP A 72 51.02 -10.65 17.31
C ASP A 72 49.73 -11.10 18.05
N PRO A 73 49.78 -12.20 18.84
CA PRO A 73 48.67 -12.68 19.66
C PRO A 73 48.20 -11.70 20.74
N GLU A 74 49.06 -10.78 21.20
CA GLU A 74 48.70 -9.79 22.23
C GLU A 74 48.03 -8.54 21.64
N THR A 75 48.33 -8.22 20.37
CA THR A 75 47.77 -7.04 19.69
C THR A 75 46.32 -7.27 19.25
N LYS A 76 45.35 -6.77 20.03
CA LYS A 76 43.93 -6.74 19.65
C LYS A 76 43.66 -5.70 18.56
N GLN A 77 42.99 -6.07 17.46
CA GLN A 77 42.63 -5.12 16.40
C GLN A 77 41.19 -5.29 15.92
N VAL A 78 40.54 -4.18 15.61
CA VAL A 78 39.25 -4.14 14.94
C VAL A 78 39.43 -3.50 13.58
N ILE A 79 38.99 -4.20 12.54
CA ILE A 79 38.97 -3.71 11.17
C ILE A 79 37.57 -3.17 10.91
N LEU A 80 37.46 -1.89 10.56
CA LEU A 80 36.22 -1.26 10.13
C LEU A 80 36.34 -0.90 8.65
N PHE A 81 35.52 -1.51 7.81
CA PHE A 81 35.39 -1.16 6.40
C PHE A 81 33.99 -0.59 6.15
N ASP A 82 33.90 0.72 6.06
CA ASP A 82 32.64 1.43 5.86
C ASP A 82 32.30 1.51 4.37
N ASP A 83 31.04 1.26 4.01
CA ASP A 83 30.53 1.19 2.63
C ASP A 83 31.42 0.33 1.70
N PHE A 84 31.77 -0.89 2.14
CA PHE A 84 32.79 -1.73 1.49
C PHE A 84 32.46 -2.16 0.04
N LEU A 85 31.20 -1.96 -0.39
CA LEU A 85 30.72 -2.21 -1.77
C LEU A 85 30.25 -0.91 -2.47
N GLY A 86 30.49 0.25 -1.87
CA GLY A 86 29.84 1.53 -2.19
C GLY A 86 30.27 2.20 -3.49
N SER A 87 31.41 1.81 -4.06
CA SER A 87 31.84 2.21 -5.41
C SER A 87 31.16 1.32 -6.45
N PHE A 88 30.47 1.94 -7.42
CA PHE A 88 29.78 1.32 -8.56
C PHE A 88 30.33 -0.07 -8.91
N ILE A 89 29.45 -1.08 -8.85
CA ILE A 89 29.74 -2.52 -8.94
C ILE A 89 30.76 -2.90 -10.06
N PRO A 90 30.78 -2.25 -11.26
CA PRO A 90 31.76 -2.51 -12.32
C PRO A 90 33.24 -2.61 -11.89
N GLU A 91 33.71 -1.82 -10.93
CA GLU A 91 35.13 -1.82 -10.51
C GLU A 91 35.48 -2.88 -9.47
N LEU A 92 34.48 -3.55 -8.90
CA LEU A 92 34.62 -4.66 -7.95
C LEU A 92 34.67 -6.03 -8.65
N PHE A 93 34.31 -6.14 -9.94
CA PHE A 93 34.32 -7.40 -10.70
C PHE A 93 35.70 -7.92 -11.09
N SER A 94 36.81 -7.41 -10.53
CA SER A 94 38.07 -8.14 -10.66
C SER A 94 38.07 -9.33 -9.71
N SER A 95 38.14 -10.53 -10.27
CA SER A 95 38.26 -11.79 -9.51
C SER A 95 39.43 -11.78 -8.51
N THR A 96 40.42 -10.91 -8.72
CA THR A 96 41.53 -10.66 -7.81
C THR A 96 41.12 -9.93 -6.53
N LYS A 97 40.25 -8.91 -6.60
CA LYS A 97 39.77 -8.18 -5.40
C LYS A 97 38.86 -9.06 -4.55
N GLU A 98 37.96 -9.83 -5.15
CA GLU A 98 37.11 -10.82 -4.46
C GLU A 98 37.95 -11.78 -3.62
N LYS A 99 38.91 -12.47 -4.27
CA LYS A 99 39.78 -13.46 -3.59
C LYS A 99 40.55 -12.84 -2.43
N LYS A 100 41.06 -11.62 -2.58
CA LYS A 100 41.77 -10.90 -1.51
C LYS A 100 40.86 -10.64 -0.32
N THR A 101 39.66 -10.12 -0.56
CA THR A 101 38.67 -9.87 0.51
C THR A 101 38.28 -11.15 1.24
N VAL A 102 37.97 -12.23 0.51
CA VAL A 102 37.64 -13.53 1.11
C VAL A 102 38.80 -14.08 1.95
N ASN A 103 40.03 -14.06 1.41
CA ASN A 103 41.21 -14.53 2.12
C ASN A 103 41.49 -13.73 3.39
N PHE A 104 41.31 -12.41 3.35
CA PHE A 104 41.50 -11.56 4.51
C PHE A 104 40.46 -11.83 5.60
N ILE A 105 39.19 -12.04 5.21
CA ILE A 105 38.14 -12.45 6.15
C ILE A 105 38.48 -13.81 6.79
N GLU A 106 38.91 -14.80 6.01
CA GLU A 106 39.34 -16.09 6.55
C GLU A 106 40.51 -15.95 7.53
N LYS A 107 41.49 -15.10 7.20
CA LYS A 107 42.64 -14.81 8.07
C LYS A 107 42.18 -14.27 9.42
N ILE A 108 41.24 -13.32 9.44
CA ILE A 108 40.68 -12.75 10.66
C ILE A 108 39.96 -13.82 11.49
N LYS A 109 39.13 -14.68 10.86
CA LYS A 109 38.41 -15.74 11.58
C LYS A 109 39.33 -16.72 12.29
N ARG A 110 40.51 -17.01 11.72
CA ARG A 110 41.52 -17.91 12.30
C ARG A 110 42.27 -17.31 13.49
N THR A 111 42.30 -15.98 13.62
CA THR A 111 42.94 -15.30 14.76
C THR A 111 41.98 -15.12 15.94
N SER A 112 42.49 -15.20 17.17
CA SER A 112 41.66 -15.09 18.39
C SER A 112 41.34 -13.64 18.79
N ASN A 113 42.17 -12.69 18.38
CA ASN A 113 42.20 -11.32 18.90
C ASN A 113 41.83 -10.25 17.85
N LYS A 114 41.30 -10.66 16.69
CA LYS A 114 40.94 -9.75 15.59
C LYS A 114 39.44 -9.83 15.30
N LEU A 115 38.85 -8.68 15.04
CA LEU A 115 37.43 -8.51 14.72
C LEU A 115 37.27 -7.70 13.44
N MET A 116 36.20 -7.95 12.69
CA MET A 116 35.90 -7.22 11.46
C MET A 116 34.45 -6.77 11.42
N ILE A 117 34.27 -5.50 11.06
CA ILE A 117 32.96 -4.87 10.87
C ILE A 117 32.92 -4.32 9.45
N LEU A 118 31.93 -4.77 8.70
CA LEU A 118 31.64 -4.34 7.34
C LEU A 118 30.31 -3.59 7.32
N THR A 119 30.20 -2.49 6.57
CA THR A 119 28.89 -1.86 6.31
C THR A 119 28.63 -1.78 4.81
N SER A 120 27.40 -2.02 4.39
CA SER A 120 27.02 -1.89 2.97
C SER A 120 25.53 -1.59 2.81
N ARG A 121 25.14 -1.10 1.63
CA ARG A 121 23.72 -1.01 1.24
C ARG A 121 23.20 -2.42 0.93
N THR A 122 21.96 -2.72 1.33
CA THR A 122 21.36 -4.06 1.14
C THR A 122 21.46 -4.54 -0.30
N ILE A 123 21.17 -3.66 -1.28
CA ILE A 123 21.22 -3.99 -2.71
C ILE A 123 22.61 -4.44 -3.14
N PHE A 124 23.65 -3.68 -2.79
CA PHE A 124 25.02 -4.01 -3.16
C PHE A 124 25.48 -5.32 -2.51
N PHE A 125 25.09 -5.53 -1.25
CA PHE A 125 25.35 -6.78 -0.56
C PHE A 125 24.68 -7.97 -1.26
N ASN A 126 23.40 -7.86 -1.60
CA ASN A 126 22.66 -8.90 -2.32
C ASN A 126 23.25 -9.18 -3.71
N THR A 127 23.67 -8.15 -4.45
CA THR A 127 24.32 -8.34 -5.75
C THR A 127 25.67 -9.03 -5.59
N ALA A 128 26.47 -8.65 -4.60
CA ALA A 128 27.75 -9.31 -4.30
C ALA A 128 27.56 -10.80 -3.95
N LEU A 129 26.55 -11.14 -3.15
CA LEU A 129 26.21 -12.55 -2.85
C LEU A 129 25.82 -13.35 -4.10
N GLN A 130 25.28 -12.72 -5.13
CA GLN A 130 24.91 -13.42 -6.37
C GLN A 130 26.09 -13.63 -7.32
N ILE A 131 27.01 -12.66 -7.38
CA ILE A 131 28.15 -12.69 -8.32
C ILE A 131 29.28 -13.57 -7.79
N TYR A 132 29.60 -13.44 -6.51
CA TYR A 132 30.80 -14.03 -5.93
C TYR A 132 30.51 -15.42 -5.38
N GLU A 133 30.85 -16.44 -6.17
CA GLU A 133 30.80 -17.83 -5.72
C GLU A 133 31.62 -18.03 -4.43
N GLY A 134 32.70 -17.27 -4.24
CA GLY A 134 33.51 -17.31 -3.01
C GLY A 134 32.72 -16.95 -1.74
N PHE A 135 31.73 -16.06 -1.83
CA PHE A 135 30.85 -15.75 -0.70
C PHE A 135 29.72 -16.77 -0.50
N ASN A 136 29.45 -17.65 -1.47
CA ASN A 136 28.43 -18.72 -1.36
C ASN A 136 29.00 -20.12 -1.10
N ARG A 137 30.22 -20.42 -1.57
CA ARG A 137 30.86 -21.76 -1.48
C ARG A 137 31.99 -21.85 -0.45
N SER A 138 32.53 -20.74 0.03
CA SER A 138 33.54 -20.78 1.10
C SER A 138 32.90 -21.10 2.46
N ARG A 139 33.73 -21.45 3.46
CA ARG A 139 33.31 -21.59 4.87
C ARG A 139 32.86 -20.26 5.52
N VAL A 140 32.69 -19.21 4.71
CA VAL A 140 32.37 -17.83 5.09
C VAL A 140 31.22 -17.35 4.21
N SER A 141 30.01 -17.88 4.45
CA SER A 141 28.82 -17.30 3.86
C SER A 141 28.50 -15.99 4.57
N LEU A 142 28.67 -14.86 3.87
CA LEU A 142 28.54 -13.53 4.48
C LEU A 142 27.14 -13.26 5.05
N SER A 143 26.11 -13.88 4.49
CA SER A 143 24.73 -13.80 4.99
C SER A 143 24.58 -14.32 6.43
N ASN A 144 25.43 -15.27 6.86
CA ASN A 144 25.41 -15.77 8.24
C ASN A 144 25.87 -14.72 9.27
N TYR A 145 26.45 -13.61 8.80
CA TYR A 145 26.99 -12.53 9.63
C TYR A 145 26.24 -11.21 9.43
N GLU A 146 25.15 -11.23 8.66
CA GLU A 146 24.38 -10.05 8.31
C GLU A 146 23.50 -9.60 9.50
N LEU A 147 23.57 -8.31 9.79
CA LEU A 147 22.60 -7.56 10.56
C LEU A 147 21.94 -6.53 9.63
N ASN A 148 20.72 -6.82 9.19
CA ASN A 148 19.93 -5.90 8.39
C ASN A 148 19.21 -4.88 9.27
N ILE A 149 19.60 -3.61 9.16
CA ILE A 149 18.90 -2.50 9.80
C ILE A 149 17.77 -2.08 8.86
N SER A 150 16.53 -2.35 9.27
CA SER A 150 15.33 -2.09 8.48
C SER A 150 14.55 -0.87 8.97
N HIS A 151 13.77 -1.04 10.04
CA HIS A 151 12.90 -0.02 10.60
C HIS A 151 13.02 0.08 12.12
N TYR A 152 13.00 1.33 12.59
CA TYR A 152 12.88 1.69 13.99
C TYR A 152 11.41 1.63 14.42
N SER A 153 11.16 1.11 15.62
CA SER A 153 9.84 1.24 16.25
C SER A 153 9.49 2.71 16.49
N THR A 154 8.21 3.04 16.69
CA THR A 154 7.78 4.41 17.01
C THR A 154 8.53 4.96 18.23
N PHE A 155 8.72 4.14 19.27
CA PHE A 155 9.50 4.52 20.44
C PHE A 155 10.99 4.75 20.13
N GLU A 156 11.63 3.88 19.32
CA GLU A 156 13.01 4.09 18.89
C GLU A 156 13.15 5.38 18.06
N LYS A 157 12.17 5.70 17.20
CA LYS A 157 12.10 6.97 16.46
C LYS A 157 11.98 8.16 17.42
N ALA A 158 11.08 8.09 18.40
CA ALA A 158 10.93 9.13 19.43
C ALA A 158 12.25 9.39 20.17
N GLN A 159 12.97 8.34 20.59
CA GLN A 159 14.26 8.49 21.24
C GLN A 159 15.33 9.14 20.34
N ILE A 160 15.35 8.79 19.05
CA ILE A 160 16.25 9.40 18.07
C ILE A 160 15.91 10.89 17.91
N LEU A 161 14.64 11.21 17.66
CA LEU A 161 14.18 12.59 17.50
C LEU A 161 14.51 13.42 18.73
N TYR A 162 14.13 12.93 19.93
CA TYR A 162 14.38 13.60 21.19
C TYR A 162 15.87 13.94 21.35
N LYS A 163 16.77 12.95 21.21
CA LYS A 163 18.21 13.19 21.33
C LYS A 163 18.73 14.22 20.33
N HIS A 164 18.29 14.14 19.08
CA HIS A 164 18.68 15.11 18.07
C HIS A 164 18.20 16.52 18.42
N VAL A 165 16.97 16.69 18.91
CA VAL A 165 16.44 17.97 19.35
C VAL A 165 17.17 18.47 20.61
N SER A 166 17.26 17.67 21.68
CA SER A 166 17.87 18.07 22.96
C SER A 166 19.33 18.49 22.81
N PHE A 167 20.13 17.70 22.09
CA PHE A 167 21.56 17.94 21.93
C PHE A 167 21.91 18.83 20.73
N SER A 168 20.91 19.28 19.96
CA SER A 168 21.14 20.26 18.90
C SER A 168 21.53 21.62 19.49
N LYS A 169 22.24 22.41 18.68
CA LYS A 169 22.53 23.82 18.96
C LYS A 169 21.45 24.77 18.43
N MET A 170 20.23 24.28 18.22
CA MET A 170 19.09 25.12 17.86
C MET A 170 18.69 25.97 19.06
N ALA A 171 18.11 27.14 18.83
CA ALA A 171 17.50 27.93 19.90
C ALA A 171 16.32 27.17 20.51
N ALA A 172 16.09 27.35 21.81
CA ALA A 172 14.99 26.72 22.56
C ALA A 172 13.63 26.87 21.86
N ASP A 173 13.32 28.02 21.27
CA ASP A 173 12.07 28.25 20.55
C ASP A 173 11.85 27.21 19.43
N TYR A 174 12.86 26.95 18.60
CA TYR A 174 12.77 25.93 17.54
C TYR A 174 12.64 24.52 18.10
N LYS A 175 13.31 24.21 19.23
CA LYS A 175 13.17 22.91 19.90
C LYS A 175 11.75 22.71 20.43
N ASN A 176 11.16 23.76 20.99
CA ASN A 176 9.84 23.72 21.62
C ASN A 176 8.68 23.67 20.60
N GLU A 177 8.90 24.03 19.33
CA GLU A 177 7.92 23.83 18.26
C GLU A 177 7.50 22.36 18.08
N PHE A 178 8.38 21.40 18.41
CA PHE A 178 8.03 19.98 18.40
C PHE A 178 6.99 19.62 19.48
N LEU A 179 6.97 20.34 20.60
CA LEU A 179 6.09 20.08 21.74
C LEU A 179 4.68 20.65 21.53
N ILE A 180 4.57 21.77 20.81
CA ILE A 180 3.29 22.43 20.52
C ILE A 180 2.33 21.44 19.87
N SER A 181 1.17 21.23 20.50
CA SER A 181 0.13 20.31 20.02
C SER A 181 0.66 18.90 19.69
N LYS A 182 1.71 18.45 20.39
CA LYS A 182 2.37 17.16 20.15
C LYS A 182 2.84 16.96 18.70
N ARG A 183 3.30 18.02 18.01
CA ARG A 183 3.81 17.96 16.63
C ARG A 183 4.94 16.95 16.42
N PHE A 184 5.69 16.57 17.45
CA PHE A 184 6.64 15.46 17.37
C PHE A 184 5.99 14.14 16.89
N LEU A 185 4.69 13.92 17.16
CA LEU A 185 3.95 12.74 16.72
C LEU A 185 3.85 12.67 15.19
N SER A 186 3.60 13.80 14.50
CA SER A 186 3.53 13.81 13.04
C SER A 186 4.88 13.49 12.40
N VAL A 187 5.98 13.84 13.07
CA VAL A 187 7.35 13.52 12.63
C VAL A 187 7.67 12.04 12.85
N ILE A 188 7.50 11.50 14.06
CA ILE A 188 7.88 10.10 14.38
C ILE A 188 6.99 9.09 13.64
N ASN A 189 5.70 9.42 13.43
CA ASN A 189 4.77 8.56 12.71
C ASN A 189 4.89 8.72 11.20
N HIS A 190 5.67 9.68 10.71
CA HIS A 190 5.89 9.84 9.28
C HIS A 190 6.55 8.59 8.68
N ARG A 191 5.99 8.11 7.57
CA ARG A 191 6.48 6.95 6.81
C ARG A 191 7.92 7.09 6.32
N ASN A 192 8.34 8.33 6.03
CA ASN A 192 9.65 8.64 5.44
C ASN A 192 10.72 9.00 6.49
N TYR A 193 10.44 8.78 7.78
CA TYR A 193 11.38 9.05 8.87
C TYR A 193 12.71 8.30 8.68
N THR A 194 13.82 9.03 8.61
CA THR A 194 15.17 8.46 8.65
C THR A 194 16.07 9.28 9.58
N PRO A 195 16.98 8.66 10.36
CA PRO A 195 17.91 9.38 11.22
C PRO A 195 18.67 10.51 10.52
N ARG A 196 19.05 10.32 9.25
CA ARG A 196 19.71 11.34 8.43
C ARG A 196 18.84 12.59 8.19
N LEU A 197 17.54 12.42 7.94
CA LEU A 197 16.63 13.57 7.81
C LEU A 197 16.48 14.30 9.14
N ILE A 198 16.40 13.56 10.25
CA ILE A 198 16.34 14.19 11.59
C ILE A 198 17.58 15.05 11.84
N GLU A 199 18.76 14.50 11.56
CA GLU A 199 20.02 15.25 11.65
C GLU A 199 20.00 16.50 10.76
N TYR A 200 19.46 16.39 9.54
CA TYR A 200 19.37 17.51 8.61
C TYR A 200 18.53 18.66 9.17
N PHE A 201 17.30 18.40 9.62
CA PHE A 201 16.42 19.48 10.09
C PHE A 201 16.63 19.89 11.55
N THR A 202 17.48 19.18 12.30
CA THR A 202 17.94 19.57 13.65
C THR A 202 19.31 20.27 13.64
N ASN A 203 19.90 20.49 12.45
CA ASN A 203 21.16 21.20 12.30
C ASN A 203 20.90 22.70 12.08
N PRO A 204 21.39 23.59 12.97
CA PRO A 204 21.18 25.03 12.87
C PRO A 204 21.57 25.64 11.51
N ILE A 205 22.60 25.10 10.85
CA ILE A 205 23.06 25.60 9.53
C ILE A 205 21.94 25.52 8.48
N ASN A 206 21.07 24.51 8.59
CA ASN A 206 19.96 24.33 7.65
C ASN A 206 18.72 25.16 8.03
N LEU A 207 18.74 25.83 9.19
CA LEU A 207 17.64 26.65 9.73
C LEU A 207 17.80 28.14 9.48
N ASP A 208 18.97 28.60 9.05
CA ASP A 208 19.31 30.03 8.91
C ASP A 208 18.30 30.86 8.09
N LYS A 209 17.48 30.22 7.24
CA LYS A 209 16.46 30.89 6.40
C LYS A 209 15.03 30.43 6.68
N VAL A 210 14.82 29.59 7.68
CA VAL A 210 13.51 29.02 8.02
C VAL A 210 12.94 29.82 9.19
N SER A 211 11.76 30.43 9.01
CA SER A 211 11.11 31.12 10.12
C SER A 211 10.52 30.11 11.12
N LEU A 212 10.43 30.48 12.40
CA LEU A 212 9.89 29.63 13.47
C LEU A 212 8.50 29.06 13.10
N LYS A 213 7.61 29.90 12.57
CA LYS A 213 6.25 29.52 12.16
C LYS A 213 6.22 28.44 11.07
N GLU A 214 7.19 28.48 10.16
CA GLU A 214 7.30 27.54 9.03
C GLU A 214 8.16 26.32 9.35
N TYR A 215 8.75 26.25 10.56
CA TYR A 215 9.75 25.23 10.86
C TYR A 215 9.20 23.81 10.75
N ILE A 216 8.11 23.49 11.46
CA ILE A 216 7.56 22.13 11.43
C ILE A 216 6.90 21.84 10.06
N ASN A 217 5.89 22.60 9.68
CA ASN A 217 5.09 22.28 8.50
C ASN A 217 5.82 22.60 7.18
N GLY A 218 6.37 23.81 7.05
CA GLY A 218 7.00 24.28 5.82
C GLY A 218 8.39 23.71 5.54
N PHE A 219 9.09 23.23 6.57
CA PHE A 219 10.44 22.69 6.46
C PHE A 219 10.56 21.22 6.88
N VAL A 220 10.23 20.83 8.12
CA VAL A 220 10.39 19.44 8.59
C VAL A 220 9.50 18.47 7.81
N ILE A 221 8.18 18.72 7.79
CA ILE A 221 7.20 17.86 7.11
C ILE A 221 7.44 17.87 5.60
N LYS A 222 7.66 19.04 5.00
CA LYS A 222 7.97 19.14 3.56
C LYS A 222 9.22 18.35 3.14
N ASN A 223 10.27 18.31 3.96
CA ASN A 223 11.45 17.48 3.68
C ASN A 223 11.17 15.99 3.86
N LEU A 224 10.34 15.62 4.85
CA LEU A 224 9.87 14.25 5.00
C LEU A 224 8.97 13.82 3.82
N GLU A 225 8.20 14.74 3.25
CA GLU A 225 7.34 14.54 2.07
C GLU A 225 8.11 14.53 0.74
N ASN A 226 9.40 14.90 0.73
CA ASN A 226 10.21 14.96 -0.48
C ASN A 226 11.25 13.82 -0.56
N PRO A 227 10.83 12.57 -0.84
CA PRO A 227 11.76 11.44 -0.96
C PRO A 227 12.51 11.43 -2.31
N MET A 228 12.36 12.44 -3.17
CA MET A 228 13.02 12.50 -4.47
C MET A 228 14.54 12.40 -4.35
N GLU A 229 15.16 13.20 -3.48
CA GLU A 229 16.61 13.11 -3.27
C GLU A 229 17.01 11.78 -2.62
N LEU A 230 16.10 11.18 -1.84
CA LEU A 230 16.36 9.90 -1.19
C LEU A 230 16.37 8.74 -2.19
N TRP A 231 15.51 8.70 -3.21
CA TRP A 231 15.40 7.52 -4.08
C TRP A 231 15.93 7.72 -5.49
N LYS A 232 15.91 8.94 -6.05
CA LYS A 232 16.23 9.18 -7.47
C LYS A 232 17.58 8.60 -7.87
N PHE A 233 18.64 8.90 -7.11
CA PHE A 233 19.97 8.35 -7.40
C PHE A 233 20.01 6.82 -7.26
N HIS A 234 19.37 6.27 -6.22
CA HIS A 234 19.35 4.82 -6.01
C HIS A 234 18.56 4.07 -7.08
N TYR A 235 17.40 4.58 -7.48
CA TYR A 235 16.55 3.99 -8.51
C TYR A 235 17.16 4.11 -9.91
N SER A 236 17.80 5.24 -10.23
CA SER A 236 18.38 5.48 -11.56
C SER A 236 19.79 4.88 -11.73
N VAL A 237 20.59 4.79 -10.66
CA VAL A 237 22.02 4.44 -10.77
C VAL A 237 22.38 3.14 -10.05
N HIS A 238 21.76 2.81 -8.91
CA HIS A 238 22.18 1.65 -8.10
C HIS A 238 21.57 0.32 -8.54
N ILE A 239 20.53 0.35 -9.37
CA ILE A 239 19.86 -0.84 -9.89
C ILE A 239 19.88 -0.82 -11.42
N ASP A 240 20.01 -2.01 -12.01
CA ASP A 240 19.95 -2.16 -13.46
C ASP A 240 18.51 -2.07 -13.97
N ASP A 241 18.36 -2.00 -15.29
CA ASP A 241 17.06 -1.78 -15.94
C ASP A 241 16.06 -2.90 -15.60
N GLU A 242 16.50 -4.16 -15.56
CA GLU A 242 15.66 -5.31 -15.21
C GLU A 242 15.16 -5.24 -13.77
N SER A 243 16.04 -4.92 -12.83
CA SER A 243 15.66 -4.72 -11.44
C SER A 243 14.68 -3.54 -11.32
N ARG A 244 14.91 -2.46 -12.07
CA ARG A 244 14.01 -1.31 -12.11
C ARG A 244 12.61 -1.68 -12.62
N MET A 245 12.52 -2.48 -13.68
CA MET A 245 11.26 -2.99 -14.21
C MET A 245 10.48 -3.82 -13.19
N LEU A 246 11.17 -4.60 -12.35
CA LEU A 246 10.52 -5.35 -11.26
C LEU A 246 10.00 -4.41 -10.17
N VAL A 247 10.75 -3.37 -9.79
CA VAL A 247 10.27 -2.34 -8.85
C VAL A 247 9.01 -1.67 -9.38
N ASP A 248 9.03 -1.23 -10.64
CA ASP A 248 7.90 -0.61 -11.33
C ASP A 248 6.66 -1.53 -11.31
N THR A 249 6.86 -2.82 -11.59
CA THR A 249 5.79 -3.83 -11.60
C THR A 249 5.17 -4.01 -10.21
N VAL A 250 5.99 -4.18 -9.17
CA VAL A 250 5.51 -4.32 -7.79
C VAL A 250 4.81 -3.04 -7.32
N PHE A 251 5.33 -1.86 -7.70
CA PHE A 251 4.67 -0.59 -7.44
C PHE A 251 3.26 -0.54 -8.05
N LEU A 252 3.13 -0.91 -9.33
CA LEU A 252 1.87 -0.91 -10.05
C LEU A 252 0.84 -1.83 -9.38
N LEU A 253 1.24 -3.06 -9.03
CA LEU A 253 0.37 -4.07 -8.43
C LEU A 253 -0.02 -3.74 -6.98
N GLY A 254 0.80 -2.97 -6.28
CA GLY A 254 0.50 -2.50 -4.94
C GLY A 254 0.97 -3.43 -3.83
N LYS A 255 0.25 -3.38 -2.71
CA LYS A 255 0.62 -4.12 -1.49
C LYS A 255 0.18 -5.58 -1.60
N ASP A 256 1.06 -6.47 -1.16
CA ASP A 256 0.84 -7.91 -1.05
C ASP A 256 0.42 -8.57 -2.38
N ALA A 257 1.03 -8.16 -3.50
CA ALA A 257 0.78 -8.74 -4.81
C ALA A 257 1.33 -10.17 -4.93
N ASN A 258 0.52 -11.10 -5.41
CA ASN A 258 0.93 -12.51 -5.56
C ASN A 258 2.09 -12.66 -6.57
N ARG A 259 3.01 -13.60 -6.31
CA ARG A 259 4.12 -13.92 -7.22
C ARG A 259 3.68 -14.13 -8.67
N SER A 260 2.59 -14.84 -8.93
CA SER A 260 2.15 -15.16 -10.29
C SER A 260 1.79 -13.93 -11.12
N ILE A 261 1.07 -12.98 -10.52
CA ILE A 261 0.70 -11.73 -11.17
C ILE A 261 1.90 -10.79 -11.30
N VAL A 262 2.82 -10.78 -10.33
CA VAL A 262 4.08 -10.02 -10.40
C VAL A 262 4.96 -10.54 -11.54
N GLU A 263 5.09 -11.86 -11.69
CA GLU A 263 5.85 -12.47 -12.78
C GLU A 263 5.22 -12.16 -14.14
N THR A 264 3.89 -12.23 -14.25
CA THR A 264 3.15 -11.90 -15.47
C THR A 264 3.35 -10.43 -15.85
N GLY A 265 3.22 -9.50 -14.89
CA GLY A 265 3.45 -8.07 -15.10
C GLY A 265 4.89 -7.77 -15.50
N TYR A 266 5.86 -8.44 -14.87
CA TYR A 266 7.27 -8.28 -15.17
C TYR A 266 7.61 -8.77 -16.59
N MET A 267 7.10 -9.93 -16.99
CA MET A 267 7.28 -10.44 -18.35
C MET A 267 6.62 -9.54 -19.39
N GLN A 268 5.44 -8.99 -19.09
CA GLN A 268 4.78 -8.03 -19.96
C GLN A 268 5.60 -6.74 -20.11
N ARG A 269 6.20 -6.26 -19.01
CA ARG A 269 7.13 -5.11 -19.05
C ARG A 269 8.36 -5.41 -19.89
N LEU A 270 8.98 -6.58 -19.74
CA LEU A 270 10.11 -6.99 -20.57
C LEU A 270 9.76 -7.04 -22.05
N ASN A 271 8.59 -7.59 -22.40
CA ASN A 271 8.12 -7.64 -23.79
C ASN A 271 7.92 -6.24 -24.37
N ALA A 272 7.38 -5.30 -23.58
CA ALA A 272 7.26 -3.90 -24.00
C ALA A 272 8.65 -3.26 -24.25
N GLU A 273 9.60 -3.46 -23.35
CA GLU A 273 10.96 -2.92 -23.47
C GLU A 273 11.70 -3.54 -24.68
N LEU A 274 11.54 -4.83 -24.93
CA LEU A 274 12.05 -5.50 -26.13
C LEU A 274 11.43 -4.90 -27.40
N LYS A 275 10.11 -4.75 -27.45
CA LYS A 275 9.37 -4.26 -28.63
C LYS A 275 9.69 -2.81 -28.96
N PHE A 276 9.77 -1.93 -27.97
CA PHE A 276 9.88 -0.48 -28.18
C PHE A 276 11.30 0.06 -28.05
N ARG A 277 12.20 -0.65 -27.36
CA ARG A 277 13.60 -0.21 -27.15
C ARG A 277 14.64 -1.24 -27.58
N GLY A 278 14.25 -2.43 -28.04
CA GLY A 278 15.19 -3.49 -28.42
C GLY A 278 15.96 -4.08 -27.23
N PHE A 279 15.42 -3.94 -26.01
CA PHE A 279 16.07 -4.43 -24.80
C PHE A 279 16.09 -5.97 -24.77
N ILE A 280 17.28 -6.56 -24.60
CA ILE A 280 17.45 -8.02 -24.51
C ILE A 280 17.66 -8.42 -23.04
N PRO A 281 16.72 -9.15 -22.43
CA PRO A 281 16.83 -9.54 -21.03
C PRO A 281 17.96 -10.54 -20.79
N LYS A 282 18.54 -10.49 -19.60
CA LYS A 282 19.48 -11.51 -19.13
C LYS A 282 18.72 -12.81 -18.82
N GLN A 283 19.42 -13.93 -18.90
CA GLN A 283 18.88 -15.21 -18.48
C GLN A 283 18.48 -15.16 -16.99
N ASP A 284 17.28 -15.64 -16.68
CA ASP A 284 16.72 -15.72 -15.32
C ASP A 284 16.66 -14.35 -14.62
N SER A 285 16.39 -13.28 -15.37
CA SER A 285 16.41 -11.91 -14.85
C SER A 285 15.38 -11.66 -13.76
N PHE A 286 14.22 -12.32 -13.80
CA PHE A 286 13.20 -12.19 -12.77
C PHE A 286 13.73 -12.64 -11.39
N ASN A 287 14.22 -13.87 -11.27
CA ASN A 287 14.71 -14.39 -9.98
C ASN A 287 15.97 -13.66 -9.50
N LYS A 288 16.85 -13.22 -10.41
CA LYS A 288 18.03 -12.39 -10.07
C LYS A 288 17.60 -11.02 -9.53
N SER A 289 16.64 -10.38 -10.18
CA SER A 289 16.10 -9.09 -9.75
C SER A 289 15.46 -9.19 -8.37
N ILE A 290 14.69 -10.26 -8.10
CA ILE A 290 14.12 -10.51 -6.76
C ILE A 290 15.22 -10.57 -5.71
N LYS A 291 16.25 -11.39 -5.93
CA LYS A 291 17.37 -11.54 -4.99
C LYS A 291 18.10 -10.22 -4.77
N THR A 292 18.33 -9.44 -5.83
CA THR A 292 19.00 -8.14 -5.74
C THR A 292 18.20 -7.15 -4.91
N LEU A 293 16.90 -7.04 -5.17
CA LEU A 293 16.03 -5.99 -4.63
C LEU A 293 15.49 -6.27 -3.21
N GLN A 294 15.56 -7.53 -2.77
CA GLN A 294 15.04 -7.97 -1.48
C GLN A 294 15.58 -7.12 -0.33
N ASP A 295 14.67 -6.62 0.51
CA ASP A 295 14.95 -5.80 1.69
C ASP A 295 15.72 -4.48 1.40
N GLY A 296 15.69 -4.01 0.14
CA GLY A 296 16.20 -2.70 -0.26
C GLY A 296 15.21 -1.88 -1.09
N PHE A 297 14.47 -2.51 -2.01
CA PHE A 297 13.39 -1.86 -2.79
C PHE A 297 12.07 -2.64 -2.69
N ILE A 298 12.15 -3.97 -2.65
CA ILE A 298 10.98 -4.84 -2.51
C ILE A 298 11.11 -5.69 -1.25
N LYS A 299 9.97 -6.18 -0.77
CA LYS A 299 9.90 -7.17 0.31
C LYS A 299 8.98 -8.30 -0.11
N THR A 300 9.40 -9.52 0.18
CA THR A 300 8.58 -10.72 0.06
C THR A 300 8.12 -11.22 1.43
N LYS A 301 6.92 -11.78 1.49
CA LYS A 301 6.41 -12.51 2.67
C LYS A 301 5.53 -13.68 2.23
N ILE A 302 5.33 -14.65 3.09
CA ILE A 302 4.34 -15.71 2.89
C ILE A 302 2.94 -15.09 3.05
N ASP A 303 2.02 -15.43 2.16
CA ASP A 303 0.64 -14.97 2.25
C ASP A 303 -0.03 -15.56 3.51
N THR A 304 -0.72 -14.69 4.25
CA THR A 304 -1.49 -15.06 5.45
C THR A 304 -2.65 -15.99 5.13
N LYS A 305 -3.23 -15.89 3.92
CA LYS A 305 -4.39 -16.67 3.49
C LYS A 305 -3.99 -18.00 2.84
N ASP A 306 -2.87 -18.01 2.11
CA ASP A 306 -2.32 -19.20 1.49
C ASP A 306 -0.83 -19.34 1.80
N LYS A 307 -0.48 -20.24 2.72
CA LYS A 307 0.90 -20.45 3.18
C LYS A 307 1.85 -20.93 2.08
N ASN A 308 1.34 -21.36 0.93
CA ASN A 308 2.17 -21.76 -0.21
C ASN A 308 2.46 -20.59 -1.17
N ASN A 309 1.82 -19.44 -1.00
CA ASN A 309 2.01 -18.27 -1.84
C ASN A 309 2.98 -17.27 -1.23
N ILE A 310 3.78 -16.66 -2.10
CA ILE A 310 4.65 -15.53 -1.77
C ILE A 310 4.01 -14.27 -2.33
N VAL A 311 3.94 -13.24 -1.51
CA VAL A 311 3.45 -11.92 -1.90
C VAL A 311 4.55 -10.88 -1.83
N PHE A 312 4.45 -9.88 -2.70
CA PHE A 312 5.42 -8.82 -2.92
C PHE A 312 4.83 -7.48 -2.50
N SER A 313 5.68 -6.62 -1.96
CA SER A 313 5.37 -5.22 -1.69
C SER A 313 6.61 -4.38 -1.90
N LEU A 314 6.44 -3.07 -2.09
CA LEU A 314 7.56 -2.14 -1.92
C LEU A 314 8.07 -2.23 -0.49
N TYR A 315 9.38 -2.16 -0.32
CA TYR A 315 10.03 -2.24 0.98
C TYR A 315 9.69 -1.03 1.85
N ASN A 316 9.59 0.15 1.25
CA ASN A 316 9.30 1.40 1.95
C ASN A 316 8.21 2.20 1.19
N PRO A 317 7.14 2.66 1.87
CA PRO A 317 6.09 3.48 1.24
C PRO A 317 6.61 4.75 0.54
N SER A 318 7.68 5.38 1.05
CA SER A 318 8.33 6.56 0.45
C SER A 318 8.79 6.34 -1.00
N LEU A 319 9.10 5.08 -1.35
CA LEU A 319 9.47 4.71 -2.71
C LEU A 319 8.28 4.83 -3.66
N GLY A 320 7.06 4.52 -3.19
CA GLY A 320 5.84 4.69 -3.97
C GLY A 320 5.57 6.16 -4.29
N ASP A 321 5.72 7.05 -3.29
CA ASP A 321 5.56 8.50 -3.50
C ASP A 321 6.60 9.05 -4.47
N PHE A 322 7.85 8.56 -4.36
CA PHE A 322 8.89 8.89 -5.33
C PHE A 322 8.49 8.44 -6.74
N LEU A 323 8.00 7.22 -6.92
CA LEU A 323 7.64 6.69 -8.24
C LEU A 323 6.48 7.46 -8.88
N ILE A 324 5.45 7.84 -8.10
CA ILE A 324 4.36 8.71 -8.57
C ILE A 324 4.93 10.01 -9.15
N ASN A 325 5.77 10.70 -8.38
CA ASN A 325 6.40 11.93 -8.82
C ASN A 325 7.31 11.71 -10.04
N TYR A 326 8.10 10.64 -10.04
CA TYR A 326 9.01 10.29 -11.14
C TYR A 326 8.26 10.07 -12.46
N PHE A 327 7.14 9.34 -12.45
CA PHE A 327 6.34 9.11 -13.66
C PHE A 327 5.53 10.35 -14.09
N ASN A 328 5.31 11.30 -13.19
CA ASN A 328 4.69 12.59 -13.49
C ASN A 328 5.67 13.63 -14.08
N GLU A 329 6.99 13.44 -13.92
CA GLU A 329 7.99 14.32 -14.56
C GLU A 329 7.88 14.24 -16.10
N ILE A 330 7.82 15.40 -16.76
CA ILE A 330 7.68 15.52 -18.24
C ILE A 330 8.76 14.73 -19.00
N GLY A 331 9.99 14.72 -18.47
CA GLY A 331 11.12 14.00 -19.08
C GLY A 331 10.99 12.46 -19.07
N ASN A 332 10.06 11.91 -18.29
CA ASN A 332 9.90 10.47 -18.10
C ASN A 332 8.68 9.87 -18.82
N SER A 333 8.08 10.61 -19.75
CA SER A 333 6.91 10.17 -20.53
C SER A 333 7.10 8.83 -21.24
N ALA A 334 8.28 8.57 -21.83
CA ALA A 334 8.59 7.30 -22.46
C ALA A 334 8.60 6.13 -21.45
N SER A 335 9.10 6.36 -20.24
CA SER A 335 9.09 5.35 -19.16
C SER A 335 7.68 5.13 -18.62
N ARG A 336 6.87 6.20 -18.49
CA ARG A 336 5.45 6.11 -18.15
C ARG A 336 4.66 5.30 -19.19
N LYS A 337 4.89 5.53 -20.49
CA LYS A 337 4.28 4.73 -21.56
C LYS A 337 4.59 3.24 -21.44
N LEU A 338 5.84 2.88 -21.14
CA LEU A 338 6.22 1.48 -20.95
C LEU A 338 5.62 0.86 -19.67
N LEU A 339 5.43 1.66 -18.63
CA LEU A 339 4.66 1.25 -17.43
C LEU A 339 3.20 0.96 -17.79
N LEU A 340 2.54 1.85 -18.55
CA LEU A 340 1.15 1.67 -19.00
C LEU A 340 0.98 0.38 -19.82
N LEU A 341 1.91 0.10 -20.73
CA LEU A 341 1.90 -1.11 -21.56
C LEU A 341 2.34 -2.39 -20.81
N SER A 342 2.53 -2.31 -19.49
CA SER A 342 2.82 -3.46 -18.62
C SER A 342 1.69 -3.80 -17.65
N ILE A 343 0.55 -3.10 -17.74
CA ILE A 343 -0.61 -3.34 -16.87
C ILE A 343 -1.21 -4.73 -17.16
N VAL A 344 -1.29 -5.56 -16.13
CA VAL A 344 -1.87 -6.92 -16.19
C VAL A 344 -3.12 -7.09 -15.33
N SER A 345 -3.50 -6.07 -14.55
CA SER A 345 -4.76 -6.01 -13.81
C SER A 345 -5.35 -4.61 -13.90
N PHE A 346 -6.64 -4.53 -14.19
CA PHE A 346 -7.34 -3.25 -14.26
C PHE A 346 -7.48 -2.58 -12.88
N GLN A 347 -7.49 -3.35 -11.79
CA GLN A 347 -7.48 -2.79 -10.44
C GLN A 347 -6.17 -2.03 -10.14
N SER A 348 -5.05 -2.51 -10.68
CA SER A 348 -3.76 -1.82 -10.58
C SER A 348 -3.75 -0.51 -11.35
N PHE A 349 -4.49 -0.43 -12.47
CA PHE A 349 -4.72 0.84 -13.15
C PHE A 349 -5.52 1.82 -12.27
N LYS A 350 -6.71 1.40 -11.80
CA LYS A 350 -7.59 2.25 -10.98
C LYS A 350 -6.94 2.78 -9.69
N SER A 351 -6.01 2.03 -9.12
CA SER A 351 -5.33 2.40 -7.87
C SER A 351 -4.10 3.29 -8.04
N ARG A 352 -3.60 3.49 -9.27
CA ARG A 352 -2.32 4.17 -9.53
C ARG A 352 -2.40 5.34 -10.49
N PHE A 353 -3.47 5.45 -11.27
CA PHE A 353 -3.60 6.47 -12.31
C PHE A 353 -4.83 7.35 -12.08
N HIS A 354 -4.69 8.64 -12.37
CA HIS A 354 -5.79 9.61 -12.39
C HIS A 354 -5.59 10.60 -13.54
N SER A 355 -6.64 11.27 -14.02
CA SER A 355 -6.55 12.31 -15.03
C SER A 355 -6.04 13.67 -14.52
N SER A 356 -5.94 13.86 -13.19
CA SER A 356 -5.71 15.19 -12.60
C SER A 356 -5.22 15.19 -11.14
N ASP A 357 -5.53 14.16 -10.37
CA ASP A 357 -5.07 14.04 -8.98
C ASP A 357 -3.56 13.72 -8.89
N ARG A 358 -2.82 14.60 -8.22
CA ARG A 358 -1.35 14.54 -8.10
C ARG A 358 -0.86 13.45 -7.16
N ASP A 359 -1.73 12.89 -6.34
CA ASP A 359 -1.41 11.71 -5.53
C ASP A 359 -1.33 10.43 -6.38
N TYR A 360 -1.65 10.52 -7.68
CA TYR A 360 -1.60 9.44 -8.65
C TYR A 360 -0.66 9.77 -9.82
N ILE A 361 -0.35 8.76 -10.64
CA ILE A 361 0.28 9.00 -11.94
C ILE A 361 -0.75 9.64 -12.86
N ILE A 362 -0.45 10.84 -13.33
CA ILE A 362 -1.29 11.58 -14.27
C ILE A 362 -1.21 10.89 -15.62
N ILE A 363 -2.38 10.54 -16.14
CA ILE A 363 -2.57 10.02 -17.50
C ILE A 363 -3.34 11.02 -18.34
N TYR A 364 -2.82 11.33 -19.52
CA TYR A 364 -3.44 12.28 -20.44
C TYR A 364 -4.26 11.54 -21.51
N ASP A 365 -5.24 12.23 -22.12
CA ASP A 365 -6.18 11.67 -23.10
C ASP A 365 -5.49 10.85 -24.19
N HIS A 366 -4.44 11.40 -24.81
CA HIS A 366 -3.69 10.74 -25.89
C HIS A 366 -2.96 9.45 -25.42
N GLU A 367 -2.46 9.42 -24.18
CA GLU A 367 -1.85 8.22 -23.60
C GLU A 367 -2.93 7.18 -23.25
N TYR A 368 -4.10 7.64 -22.82
CA TYR A 368 -5.22 6.78 -22.47
C TYR A 368 -5.81 6.08 -23.70
N SER A 369 -5.94 6.76 -24.84
CA SER A 369 -6.38 6.13 -26.10
C SER A 369 -5.44 5.00 -26.55
N GLU A 370 -4.12 5.17 -26.36
CA GLU A 370 -3.16 4.08 -26.61
C GLU A 370 -3.33 2.94 -25.60
N LEU A 371 -3.58 3.27 -24.33
CA LEU A 371 -3.82 2.29 -23.27
C LEU A 371 -5.11 1.47 -23.51
N LEU A 372 -6.18 2.09 -24.01
CA LEU A 372 -7.43 1.39 -24.34
C LEU A 372 -7.21 0.34 -25.44
N ASN A 373 -6.45 0.66 -26.49
CA ASN A 373 -6.03 -0.32 -27.50
C ASN A 373 -5.25 -1.48 -26.87
N TYR A 374 -4.36 -1.17 -25.92
CA TYR A 374 -3.61 -2.17 -25.19
C TYR A 374 -4.54 -3.05 -24.33
N PHE A 375 -5.50 -2.47 -23.60
CA PHE A 375 -6.46 -3.24 -22.81
C PHE A 375 -7.28 -4.20 -23.67
N ILE A 376 -7.82 -3.72 -24.79
CA ILE A 376 -8.57 -4.55 -25.74
C ILE A 376 -7.71 -5.71 -26.24
N SER A 377 -6.45 -5.45 -26.57
CA SER A 377 -5.52 -6.48 -27.06
C SER A 377 -5.09 -7.50 -26.00
N ASN A 378 -5.27 -7.19 -24.71
CA ASN A 378 -4.84 -8.01 -23.57
C ASN A 378 -6.00 -8.38 -22.62
N LEU A 379 -7.25 -8.36 -23.11
CA LEU A 379 -8.44 -8.60 -22.29
C LEU A 379 -8.38 -9.92 -21.53
N ASP A 380 -7.88 -11.00 -22.15
CA ASP A 380 -7.80 -12.30 -21.49
C ASP A 380 -6.87 -12.28 -20.27
N THR A 381 -5.72 -11.60 -20.36
CA THR A 381 -4.79 -11.41 -19.24
C THR A 381 -5.39 -10.53 -18.16
N LEU A 382 -6.13 -9.48 -18.54
CA LEU A 382 -6.80 -8.63 -17.56
C LEU A 382 -7.92 -9.39 -16.84
N LYS A 383 -8.73 -10.18 -17.56
CA LYS A 383 -9.83 -10.99 -17.02
C LYS A 383 -9.31 -12.07 -16.06
N SER A 384 -8.22 -12.75 -16.38
CA SER A 384 -7.65 -13.78 -15.50
C SER A 384 -7.16 -13.21 -14.16
N ASN A 385 -6.81 -11.93 -14.13
CA ASN A 385 -6.39 -11.18 -12.94
C ASN A 385 -7.50 -10.27 -12.37
N TYR A 386 -8.76 -10.48 -12.79
CA TYR A 386 -9.91 -9.71 -12.34
C TYR A 386 -10.73 -10.53 -11.34
N HIS A 387 -10.65 -10.17 -10.07
CA HIS A 387 -11.24 -10.95 -8.97
C HIS A 387 -12.65 -10.50 -8.57
N TYR A 388 -13.26 -9.57 -9.32
CA TYR A 388 -14.61 -9.11 -9.07
C TYR A 388 -15.61 -9.93 -9.88
N HIS A 389 -16.77 -10.24 -9.27
CA HIS A 389 -17.91 -10.82 -9.97
C HIS A 389 -18.66 -9.75 -10.78
N CYS A 390 -17.95 -9.09 -11.70
CA CYS A 390 -18.51 -8.08 -12.60
C CYS A 390 -17.79 -8.11 -13.98
N SER A 391 -18.36 -7.47 -15.01
CA SER A 391 -17.77 -7.45 -16.35
C SER A 391 -16.60 -6.47 -16.37
N LEU A 392 -15.41 -6.97 -16.70
CA LEU A 392 -14.23 -6.11 -16.84
C LEU A 392 -14.42 -5.07 -17.94
N GLU A 393 -15.05 -5.43 -19.06
CA GLU A 393 -15.24 -4.50 -20.18
C GLU A 393 -16.15 -3.33 -19.81
N LEU A 394 -17.24 -3.61 -19.07
CA LEU A 394 -18.08 -2.54 -18.53
C LEU A 394 -17.32 -1.72 -17.48
N ASP A 395 -16.48 -2.35 -16.64
CA ASP A 395 -15.65 -1.61 -15.69
C ASP A 395 -14.65 -0.68 -16.40
N ILE A 396 -14.08 -1.12 -17.53
CA ILE A 396 -13.24 -0.28 -18.40
C ILE A 396 -14.07 0.88 -18.96
N ILE A 397 -15.24 0.62 -19.53
CA ILE A 397 -16.10 1.67 -20.13
C ILE A 397 -16.50 2.71 -19.08
N LEU A 398 -17.09 2.27 -17.97
CA LEU A 398 -17.61 3.15 -16.92
C LEU A 398 -16.47 3.97 -16.30
N HIS A 399 -15.36 3.33 -15.94
CA HIS A 399 -14.22 4.04 -15.38
C HIS A 399 -13.56 4.99 -16.39
N SER A 400 -13.58 4.69 -17.69
CA SER A 400 -13.10 5.63 -18.73
C SER A 400 -13.92 6.91 -18.75
N ILE A 401 -15.25 6.78 -18.64
CA ILE A 401 -16.19 7.89 -18.64
C ILE A 401 -15.99 8.75 -17.40
N ASP A 402 -15.86 8.12 -16.23
CA ASP A 402 -15.61 8.81 -14.95
C ASP A 402 -14.27 9.56 -14.95
N LEU A 403 -13.24 8.93 -15.51
CA LEU A 403 -11.87 9.47 -15.48
C LEU A 403 -11.69 10.65 -16.45
N PHE A 404 -12.37 10.59 -17.60
CA PHE A 404 -12.27 11.58 -18.67
C PHE A 404 -13.65 12.09 -19.08
N ASN A 405 -14.28 11.38 -20.02
CA ASN A 405 -15.60 11.66 -20.58
C ASN A 405 -16.02 10.51 -21.52
N PHE A 406 -17.18 10.64 -22.16
CA PHE A 406 -17.67 9.63 -23.09
C PHE A 406 -16.91 9.64 -24.42
N GLU A 407 -16.44 10.81 -24.88
CA GLU A 407 -15.80 10.96 -26.18
C GLU A 407 -14.50 10.14 -26.30
N ILE A 408 -13.78 9.93 -25.18
CA ILE A 408 -12.54 9.15 -25.17
C ILE A 408 -12.74 7.66 -25.49
N ILE A 409 -13.93 7.11 -25.19
CA ILE A 409 -14.22 5.67 -25.30
C ILE A 409 -14.99 5.31 -26.57
N ASP A 410 -15.55 6.30 -27.29
CA ASP A 410 -16.50 6.08 -28.40
C ASP A 410 -15.96 5.11 -29.48
N SER A 411 -14.73 5.30 -29.94
CA SER A 411 -14.09 4.42 -30.93
C SER A 411 -13.73 3.02 -30.41
N PHE A 412 -13.87 2.79 -29.11
CA PHE A 412 -13.51 1.56 -28.41
C PHE A 412 -14.71 0.80 -27.86
N LEU A 413 -15.92 1.38 -27.92
CA LEU A 413 -17.14 0.75 -27.43
C LEU A 413 -17.45 -0.55 -28.16
N GLU A 414 -17.42 -0.55 -29.49
CA GLU A 414 -17.74 -1.74 -30.28
C GLU A 414 -16.86 -2.97 -29.94
N PRO A 415 -15.51 -2.89 -29.92
CA PRO A 415 -14.68 -4.03 -29.57
C PRO A 415 -14.87 -4.49 -28.11
N LEU A 416 -15.13 -3.58 -27.16
CA LEU A 416 -15.37 -3.94 -25.75
C LEU A 416 -16.74 -4.61 -25.55
N LEU A 417 -17.80 -4.01 -26.10
CA LEU A 417 -19.17 -4.51 -25.94
C LEU A 417 -19.35 -5.91 -26.54
N ARG A 418 -18.67 -6.22 -27.66
CA ARG A 418 -18.75 -7.52 -28.34
C ARG A 418 -18.19 -8.69 -27.51
N THR A 419 -17.33 -8.44 -26.51
CA THR A 419 -16.70 -9.50 -25.70
C THR A 419 -17.37 -9.71 -24.34
N ILE A 420 -18.37 -8.89 -24.00
CA ILE A 420 -19.07 -8.96 -22.72
C ILE A 420 -19.78 -10.31 -22.54
N ASN A 421 -19.50 -10.97 -21.42
CA ASN A 421 -20.30 -12.07 -20.94
C ASN A 421 -21.45 -11.52 -20.07
N LEU A 422 -22.68 -11.63 -20.57
CA LEU A 422 -23.88 -11.11 -19.88
C LEU A 422 -24.07 -11.66 -18.46
N ASN A 423 -23.62 -12.89 -18.19
CA ASN A 423 -23.73 -13.49 -16.85
C ASN A 423 -22.79 -12.86 -15.82
N MET A 424 -21.80 -12.08 -16.29
CA MET A 424 -20.86 -11.36 -15.45
C MET A 424 -21.28 -9.90 -15.23
N ILE A 425 -22.37 -9.41 -15.83
CA ILE A 425 -22.78 -8.02 -15.62
C ILE A 425 -23.33 -7.85 -14.20
N ALA A 426 -22.68 -7.01 -13.40
CA ALA A 426 -23.18 -6.68 -12.07
C ALA A 426 -24.34 -5.67 -12.14
N SER A 427 -25.23 -5.68 -11.12
CA SER A 427 -26.41 -4.80 -11.06
C SER A 427 -26.05 -3.33 -11.26
N TYR A 428 -25.02 -2.83 -10.56
CA TYR A 428 -24.59 -1.44 -10.73
C TYR A 428 -24.12 -1.13 -12.17
N GLN A 429 -23.36 -2.04 -12.80
CA GLN A 429 -22.90 -1.84 -14.18
C GLN A 429 -24.05 -1.82 -15.18
N LEU A 430 -25.06 -2.66 -14.95
CA LEU A 430 -26.25 -2.70 -15.79
C LEU A 430 -27.01 -1.37 -15.74
N PHE A 431 -27.26 -0.84 -14.54
CA PHE A 431 -28.03 0.39 -14.39
C PHE A 431 -27.25 1.63 -14.85
N GLU A 432 -25.92 1.66 -14.69
CA GLU A 432 -25.09 2.70 -15.31
C GLU A 432 -25.10 2.60 -16.84
N LEU A 433 -25.03 1.39 -17.42
CA LEU A 433 -25.14 1.20 -18.87
C LEU A 433 -26.52 1.67 -19.41
N ILE A 434 -27.59 1.37 -18.69
CA ILE A 434 -28.96 1.82 -19.03
C ILE A 434 -29.05 3.35 -18.96
N ALA A 435 -28.47 3.97 -17.93
CA ALA A 435 -28.42 5.43 -17.80
C ALA A 435 -27.72 6.05 -19.03
N ILE A 436 -26.53 5.55 -19.37
CA ILE A 436 -25.77 6.02 -20.53
C ILE A 436 -26.58 5.90 -21.82
N ALA A 437 -27.23 4.75 -22.05
CA ALA A 437 -28.02 4.49 -23.25
C ALA A 437 -29.25 5.38 -23.37
N THR A 438 -29.90 5.70 -22.24
CA THR A 438 -31.11 6.54 -22.22
C THR A 438 -30.78 8.03 -22.38
N GLU A 439 -29.63 8.47 -21.85
CA GLU A 439 -29.17 9.86 -21.95
C GLU A 439 -28.56 10.20 -23.32
N ARG A 440 -27.95 9.21 -24.00
CA ARG A 440 -27.16 9.44 -25.21
C ARG A 440 -27.41 8.35 -26.25
N LYS A 441 -27.75 8.77 -27.48
CA LYS A 441 -27.81 7.85 -28.62
C LYS A 441 -26.40 7.50 -29.08
N ASN A 442 -26.08 6.20 -29.11
CA ASN A 442 -24.78 5.70 -29.53
C ASN A 442 -24.94 4.33 -30.19
N ILE A 443 -24.56 4.25 -31.48
CA ILE A 443 -24.81 3.07 -32.32
C ILE A 443 -24.26 1.77 -31.69
N PRO A 444 -22.99 1.70 -31.21
CA PRO A 444 -22.49 0.53 -30.49
C PRO A 444 -23.33 0.09 -29.29
N ILE A 445 -23.71 1.03 -28.41
CA ILE A 445 -24.50 0.75 -27.21
C ILE A 445 -25.91 0.31 -27.59
N ASP A 446 -26.55 1.02 -28.52
CA ASP A 446 -27.88 0.71 -29.03
C ASP A 446 -27.95 -0.68 -29.65
N ASN A 447 -26.95 -1.04 -30.45
CA ASN A 447 -26.84 -2.38 -31.03
C ASN A 447 -26.65 -3.44 -29.95
N PHE A 448 -25.81 -3.18 -28.94
CA PHE A 448 -25.58 -4.11 -27.84
C PHE A 448 -26.86 -4.35 -27.03
N ILE A 449 -27.58 -3.29 -26.66
CA ILE A 449 -28.83 -3.38 -25.92
C ILE A 449 -29.90 -4.09 -26.74
N SER A 450 -30.10 -3.69 -27.99
CA SER A 450 -31.13 -4.27 -28.87
C SER A 450 -30.89 -5.76 -29.12
N THR A 451 -29.63 -6.17 -29.33
CA THR A 451 -29.28 -7.58 -29.57
C THR A 451 -29.47 -8.45 -28.32
N ASN A 452 -29.33 -7.88 -27.13
CA ASN A 452 -29.38 -8.59 -25.86
C ASN A 452 -30.62 -8.24 -25.02
N TRP A 453 -31.63 -7.62 -25.62
CA TRP A 453 -32.77 -6.99 -24.95
C TRP A 453 -33.39 -7.89 -23.89
N ASP A 454 -33.83 -9.10 -24.27
CA ASP A 454 -34.56 -9.98 -23.36
C ASP A 454 -33.75 -10.39 -22.13
N LYS A 455 -32.45 -10.66 -22.33
CA LYS A 455 -31.55 -11.04 -21.23
C LYS A 455 -31.27 -9.87 -20.31
N LEU A 456 -31.07 -8.67 -20.87
CA LEU A 456 -30.80 -7.46 -20.09
C LEU A 456 -32.03 -7.02 -19.29
N ILE A 457 -33.23 -7.06 -19.88
CA ILE A 457 -34.47 -6.74 -19.14
C ILE A 457 -34.73 -7.76 -18.03
N ALA A 458 -34.60 -9.06 -18.32
CA ALA A 458 -34.76 -10.08 -17.29
C ALA A 458 -33.75 -9.90 -16.15
N LEU A 459 -32.49 -9.56 -16.46
CA LEU A 459 -31.46 -9.25 -15.48
C LEU A 459 -31.79 -7.99 -14.67
N ALA A 460 -32.24 -6.92 -15.32
CA ALA A 460 -32.62 -5.66 -14.67
C ALA A 460 -33.77 -5.88 -13.68
N LEU A 461 -34.83 -6.57 -14.10
CA LEU A 461 -35.95 -6.94 -13.23
C LEU A 461 -35.48 -7.78 -12.03
N ARG A 462 -34.59 -8.75 -12.25
CA ARG A 462 -34.03 -9.61 -11.18
C ARG A 462 -33.12 -8.89 -10.19
N THR A 463 -32.55 -7.74 -10.53
CA THR A 463 -31.43 -7.17 -9.77
C THR A 463 -31.63 -5.73 -9.31
N TYR A 464 -32.71 -5.05 -9.70
CA TYR A 464 -32.97 -3.70 -9.19
C TYR A 464 -33.26 -3.72 -7.68
N THR A 465 -32.72 -2.70 -7.00
CA THR A 465 -32.81 -2.50 -5.55
C THR A 465 -33.23 -1.08 -5.16
N LEU A 466 -33.21 -0.14 -6.10
CA LEU A 466 -33.57 1.27 -5.89
C LEU A 466 -34.74 1.65 -6.80
N SER A 467 -35.59 2.57 -6.37
CA SER A 467 -36.72 3.07 -7.17
C SER A 467 -36.24 3.72 -8.48
N ARG A 468 -35.11 4.44 -8.45
CA ARG A 468 -34.46 4.97 -9.65
C ARG A 468 -34.12 3.89 -10.70
N HIS A 469 -33.75 2.68 -10.27
CA HIS A 469 -33.44 1.58 -11.19
C HIS A 469 -34.71 1.08 -11.89
N TYR A 470 -35.84 1.03 -11.19
CA TYR A 470 -37.13 0.69 -11.81
C TYR A 470 -37.56 1.75 -12.83
N LEU A 471 -37.41 3.04 -12.49
CA LEU A 471 -37.67 4.14 -13.42
C LEU A 471 -36.76 4.09 -14.65
N GLN A 472 -35.47 3.78 -14.47
CA GLN A 472 -34.53 3.59 -15.58
C GLN A 472 -34.95 2.46 -16.53
N ILE A 473 -35.54 1.37 -16.02
CA ILE A 473 -36.11 0.32 -16.88
C ILE A 473 -37.24 0.89 -17.72
N LEU A 474 -38.18 1.62 -17.12
CA LEU A 474 -39.29 2.23 -17.87
C LEU A 474 -38.80 3.23 -18.93
N GLN A 475 -37.85 4.09 -18.56
CA GLN A 475 -37.20 5.04 -19.48
C GLN A 475 -36.50 4.33 -20.64
N LEU A 476 -35.89 3.17 -20.40
CA LEU A 476 -35.29 2.37 -21.45
C LEU A 476 -36.35 1.88 -22.45
N PHE A 477 -37.49 1.39 -21.98
CA PHE A 477 -38.60 0.98 -22.84
C PHE A 477 -39.13 2.14 -23.69
N GLU A 478 -39.32 3.32 -23.08
CA GLU A 478 -39.71 4.54 -23.79
C GLU A 478 -38.68 4.93 -24.85
N HIS A 479 -37.38 4.92 -24.49
CA HIS A 479 -36.30 5.30 -25.39
C HIS A 479 -36.25 4.42 -26.66
N TYR A 480 -36.43 3.10 -26.50
CA TYR A 480 -36.44 2.15 -27.62
C TYR A 480 -37.84 1.92 -28.22
N SER A 481 -38.84 2.72 -27.82
CA SER A 481 -40.22 2.66 -28.33
C SER A 481 -40.88 1.29 -28.17
N PHE A 482 -40.60 0.60 -27.07
CA PHE A 482 -41.27 -0.64 -26.68
C PHE A 482 -42.32 -0.38 -25.59
N ASP A 483 -43.47 -1.04 -25.70
CA ASP A 483 -44.49 -1.00 -24.65
C ASP A 483 -44.15 -1.99 -23.53
N PHE A 484 -43.89 -1.48 -22.33
CA PHE A 484 -43.46 -2.27 -21.17
C PHE A 484 -44.48 -3.36 -20.81
N ASP A 485 -45.76 -3.00 -20.69
CA ASP A 485 -46.81 -3.93 -20.28
C ASP A 485 -47.03 -5.06 -21.30
N SER A 486 -47.08 -4.71 -22.60
CA SER A 486 -47.19 -5.69 -23.67
C SER A 486 -45.99 -6.63 -23.69
N TYR A 487 -44.79 -6.10 -23.48
CA TYR A 487 -43.56 -6.89 -23.48
C TYR A 487 -43.53 -7.90 -22.32
N VAL A 488 -43.85 -7.46 -21.10
CA VAL A 488 -43.87 -8.31 -19.91
C VAL A 488 -44.88 -9.46 -20.08
N ARG A 489 -46.07 -9.17 -20.63
CA ARG A 489 -47.10 -10.20 -20.90
C ARG A 489 -46.66 -11.20 -21.96
N ARG A 490 -46.13 -10.74 -23.09
CA ARG A 490 -45.74 -11.60 -24.22
C ARG A 490 -44.57 -12.53 -23.88
N ASN A 491 -43.65 -12.08 -23.05
CA ASN A 491 -42.45 -12.85 -22.67
C ASN A 491 -42.61 -13.65 -21.37
N GLY A 492 -43.82 -13.70 -20.80
CA GLY A 492 -44.08 -14.46 -19.57
C GLY A 492 -43.30 -13.94 -18.35
N LEU A 493 -43.02 -12.64 -18.29
CA LEU A 493 -42.23 -12.01 -17.22
C LEU A 493 -43.10 -11.45 -16.09
N LEU A 494 -44.42 -11.67 -16.11
CA LEU A 494 -45.35 -11.16 -15.10
C LEU A 494 -44.97 -11.63 -13.69
N ASP A 495 -44.80 -12.94 -13.50
CA ASP A 495 -44.44 -13.51 -12.19
C ASP A 495 -43.09 -12.97 -11.70
N LEU A 496 -42.12 -12.85 -12.61
CA LEU A 496 -40.81 -12.29 -12.30
C LEU A 496 -40.90 -10.82 -11.87
N LEU A 497 -41.70 -10.01 -12.57
CA LEU A 497 -41.92 -8.61 -12.23
C LEU A 497 -42.57 -8.50 -10.85
N LEU A 498 -43.61 -9.28 -10.60
CA LEU A 498 -44.36 -9.31 -9.34
C LEU A 498 -43.45 -9.71 -8.17
N GLU A 499 -42.67 -10.78 -8.34
CA GLU A 499 -41.65 -11.20 -7.37
C GLU A 499 -40.60 -10.10 -7.14
N SER A 500 -40.15 -9.44 -8.20
CA SER A 500 -39.13 -8.39 -8.10
C SER A 500 -39.64 -7.15 -7.36
N LYS A 501 -40.92 -6.77 -7.55
CA LYS A 501 -41.57 -5.69 -6.80
C LYS A 501 -41.70 -6.05 -5.31
N HIS A 502 -42.08 -7.28 -4.99
CA HIS A 502 -42.08 -7.76 -3.61
C HIS A 502 -40.68 -7.80 -2.99
N ARG A 503 -39.66 -8.26 -3.74
CA ARG A 503 -38.25 -8.26 -3.30
C ARG A 503 -37.76 -6.85 -2.97
N PHE A 504 -38.09 -5.87 -3.81
CA PHE A 504 -37.75 -4.46 -3.58
C PHE A 504 -38.31 -3.96 -2.25
N ILE A 505 -39.60 -4.20 -1.99
CA ILE A 505 -40.22 -3.84 -0.70
C ILE A 505 -39.52 -4.55 0.45
N ARG A 506 -39.29 -5.87 0.34
CA ARG A 506 -38.63 -6.66 1.39
C ARG A 506 -37.26 -6.10 1.77
N LEU A 507 -36.41 -5.81 0.79
CA LEU A 507 -35.06 -5.28 1.03
C LEU A 507 -35.11 -3.88 1.70
N ARG A 508 -36.00 -3.01 1.24
CA ARG A 508 -36.13 -1.64 1.77
C ARG A 508 -36.74 -1.61 3.17
N LEU A 509 -37.67 -2.52 3.47
CA LEU A 509 -38.19 -2.72 4.81
C LEU A 509 -37.15 -3.27 5.76
N LYS A 510 -36.37 -4.27 5.34
CA LYS A 510 -35.29 -4.82 6.15
C LYS A 510 -34.32 -3.72 6.60
N ASN A 511 -33.82 -2.92 5.65
CA ASN A 511 -32.93 -1.80 5.99
C ASN A 511 -33.62 -0.76 6.88
N TYR A 512 -34.92 -0.51 6.71
CA TYR A 512 -35.66 0.43 7.56
C TYR A 512 -35.79 -0.05 9.00
N VAL A 513 -35.96 -1.36 9.23
CA VAL A 513 -35.99 -1.95 10.57
C VAL A 513 -34.60 -1.94 11.20
N GLU A 514 -33.56 -2.33 10.44
CA GLU A 514 -32.18 -2.47 10.94
C GLU A 514 -31.42 -1.13 11.12
N ASP A 515 -31.52 -0.17 10.19
CA ASP A 515 -30.72 1.08 10.23
C ASP A 515 -31.37 2.24 11.00
N GLU A 516 -32.71 2.31 11.08
CA GLU A 516 -33.39 3.48 11.68
C GLU A 516 -33.73 3.32 13.17
N ASN A 517 -33.36 2.20 13.82
CA ASN A 517 -33.83 1.81 15.16
C ASN A 517 -35.28 2.26 15.38
N LEU A 518 -36.19 1.67 14.59
CA LEU A 518 -37.64 1.96 14.63
C LEU A 518 -38.18 1.97 16.08
N ILE A 519 -37.62 1.09 16.90
CA ILE A 519 -37.95 0.86 18.31
C ILE A 519 -37.47 2.01 19.22
N SER A 520 -36.35 2.68 18.89
CA SER A 520 -35.80 3.80 19.69
C SER A 520 -36.61 5.10 19.63
N ARG A 521 -37.58 5.18 18.71
CA ARG A 521 -38.42 6.37 18.48
C ARG A 521 -39.81 6.27 19.14
N LEU A 522 -40.13 5.12 19.75
CA LEU A 522 -41.42 4.86 20.40
C LEU A 522 -41.47 5.52 21.79
N ASP A 523 -42.67 5.89 22.26
CA ASP A 523 -42.87 6.45 23.60
C ASP A 523 -42.96 5.33 24.65
N PHE A 524 -41.99 5.26 25.55
CA PHE A 524 -41.73 4.12 26.45
C PHE A 524 -42.70 3.98 27.63
N ASN A 525 -43.71 4.83 27.73
CA ASN A 525 -44.74 4.74 28.77
C ASN A 525 -45.98 3.92 28.33
N GLU A 526 -45.99 3.44 27.10
CA GLU A 526 -47.12 2.68 26.54
C GLU A 526 -46.98 1.17 26.78
N ASP A 527 -48.12 0.45 26.80
CA ASP A 527 -48.15 -0.99 26.97
C ASP A 527 -47.71 -1.73 25.68
N ARG A 528 -47.36 -3.02 25.81
CA ARG A 528 -46.87 -3.85 24.70
C ARG A 528 -47.80 -3.83 23.48
N GLU A 529 -49.12 -3.79 23.71
CA GLU A 529 -50.12 -3.75 22.64
C GLU A 529 -50.08 -2.43 21.86
N SER A 530 -49.87 -1.29 22.53
CA SER A 530 -49.78 0.01 21.87
C SER A 530 -48.48 0.17 21.06
N LEU A 531 -47.35 -0.29 21.60
CA LEU A 531 -46.06 -0.30 20.89
C LEU A 531 -46.11 -1.17 19.64
N LEU A 532 -46.72 -2.36 19.72
CA LEU A 532 -46.97 -3.23 18.57
C LEU A 532 -47.85 -2.53 17.53
N PHE A 533 -48.94 -1.90 17.95
CA PHE A 533 -49.85 -1.19 17.05
C PHE A 533 -49.18 0.00 16.32
N GLU A 534 -48.34 0.76 17.01
CA GLU A 534 -47.60 1.88 16.42
C GLU A 534 -46.58 1.38 15.37
N LEU A 535 -45.85 0.30 15.70
CA LEU A 535 -44.93 -0.35 14.78
C LEU A 535 -45.62 -0.91 13.54
N GLU A 536 -46.74 -1.61 13.71
CA GLU A 536 -47.55 -2.13 12.61
C GLU A 536 -48.06 -1.01 11.69
N SER A 537 -48.55 0.08 12.29
CA SER A 537 -49.03 1.25 11.57
C SER A 537 -47.90 1.95 10.81
N GLY A 538 -46.75 2.11 11.44
CA GLY A 538 -45.54 2.67 10.83
C GLY A 538 -45.01 1.84 9.66
N LEU A 539 -44.99 0.51 9.81
CA LEU A 539 -44.62 -0.42 8.76
C LEU A 539 -45.61 -0.39 7.60
N LYS A 540 -46.92 -0.37 7.87
CA LYS A 540 -47.96 -0.25 6.84
C LYS A 540 -47.79 1.02 6.01
N TYR A 541 -47.61 2.16 6.67
CA TYR A 541 -47.37 3.44 6.00
C TYR A 541 -46.08 3.41 5.17
N LYS A 542 -45.00 2.81 5.71
CA LYS A 542 -43.73 2.67 4.99
C LYS A 542 -43.87 1.78 3.75
N ILE A 543 -44.59 0.67 3.83
CA ILE A 543 -44.87 -0.23 2.70
C ILE A 543 -45.59 0.53 1.59
N GLU A 544 -46.66 1.24 1.92
CA GLU A 544 -47.42 2.02 0.96
C GLU A 544 -46.54 3.06 0.26
N ARG A 545 -45.72 3.79 1.02
CA ARG A 545 -44.78 4.76 0.47
C ARG A 545 -43.76 4.10 -0.48
N ILE A 546 -43.14 3.00 -0.07
CA ILE A 546 -42.15 2.28 -0.90
C ILE A 546 -42.82 1.70 -2.16
N ALA A 547 -44.01 1.13 -2.04
CA ALA A 547 -44.76 0.57 -3.15
C ALA A 547 -45.14 1.64 -4.19
N ASN A 548 -45.50 2.85 -3.72
CA ASN A 548 -45.78 3.99 -4.59
C ASN A 548 -44.55 4.44 -5.39
N GLU A 549 -43.32 4.31 -4.86
CA GLU A 549 -42.09 4.66 -5.61
C GLU A 549 -41.87 3.82 -6.88
N ILE A 550 -42.52 2.66 -6.98
CA ILE A 550 -42.42 1.72 -8.12
C ILE A 550 -43.78 1.34 -8.71
N GLU A 551 -44.80 2.18 -8.47
CA GLU A 551 -46.17 2.01 -8.96
C GLU A 551 -46.74 0.60 -8.69
N PHE A 552 -46.49 0.06 -7.50
CA PHE A 552 -46.95 -1.27 -7.14
C PHE A 552 -48.22 -1.21 -6.31
N ARG A 553 -49.33 -1.76 -6.83
CA ARG A 553 -50.63 -1.77 -6.14
C ARG A 553 -50.98 -3.11 -5.46
N GLU A 554 -50.27 -4.18 -5.82
CA GLU A 554 -50.54 -5.55 -5.35
C GLU A 554 -49.65 -5.95 -4.16
N TYR A 555 -49.12 -4.96 -3.43
CA TYR A 555 -48.32 -5.20 -2.24
C TYR A 555 -49.15 -5.91 -1.15
N LYS A 556 -48.46 -6.68 -0.33
CA LYS A 556 -49.06 -7.41 0.80
C LYS A 556 -48.88 -6.64 2.11
N GLU A 557 -49.46 -7.16 3.17
CA GLU A 557 -49.25 -6.64 4.54
C GLU A 557 -47.83 -6.92 5.02
N TYR A 558 -47.43 -6.27 6.11
CA TYR A 558 -46.05 -6.33 6.61
C TYR A 558 -45.59 -7.76 6.93
N SER A 559 -46.50 -8.60 7.43
CA SER A 559 -46.26 -10.01 7.78
C SER A 559 -45.82 -10.90 6.60
N TYR A 560 -46.07 -10.47 5.36
CA TYR A 560 -45.57 -11.15 4.16
C TYR A 560 -44.09 -10.85 3.87
N TYR A 561 -43.61 -9.69 4.32
CA TYR A 561 -42.25 -9.21 4.06
C TYR A 561 -41.30 -9.40 5.24
N PHE A 562 -41.84 -9.41 6.46
CA PHE A 562 -41.10 -9.48 7.71
C PHE A 562 -41.78 -10.49 8.65
N GLY A 563 -40.99 -11.33 9.32
CA GLY A 563 -41.52 -12.33 10.25
C GLY A 563 -42.16 -11.66 11.46
N ILE A 564 -43.36 -12.08 11.85
CA ILE A 564 -44.05 -11.58 13.04
C ILE A 564 -43.20 -11.87 14.30
N GLU A 565 -42.60 -13.07 14.36
CA GLU A 565 -41.74 -13.50 15.46
C GLU A 565 -40.48 -12.63 15.61
N ASP A 566 -39.90 -12.15 14.50
CA ASP A 566 -38.70 -11.28 14.55
C ASP A 566 -39.04 -9.90 15.11
N LEU A 567 -40.24 -9.40 14.85
CA LEU A 567 -40.72 -8.10 15.37
C LEU A 567 -41.03 -8.20 16.86
N GLU A 568 -41.69 -9.28 17.28
CA GLU A 568 -41.98 -9.56 18.69
C GLU A 568 -40.69 -9.76 19.50
N ASN A 569 -39.73 -10.54 19.00
CA ASN A 569 -38.44 -10.74 19.63
C ASN A 569 -37.64 -9.44 19.74
N SER A 570 -37.66 -8.58 18.71
CA SER A 570 -36.97 -7.28 18.75
C SER A 570 -37.56 -6.34 19.81
N ILE A 571 -38.86 -6.43 20.07
CA ILE A 571 -39.54 -5.67 21.14
C ILE A 571 -39.19 -6.27 22.51
N ASP A 572 -39.20 -7.60 22.61
CA ASP A 572 -38.90 -8.29 23.87
C ASP A 572 -37.42 -8.06 24.29
N ASP A 573 -36.48 -8.14 23.34
CA ASP A 573 -35.06 -7.81 23.55
C ASP A 573 -34.89 -6.34 23.98
N TYR A 574 -35.58 -5.40 23.33
CA TYR A 574 -35.51 -3.98 23.66
C TYR A 574 -36.14 -3.62 25.01
N LEU A 575 -37.28 -4.22 25.35
CA LEU A 575 -37.91 -4.07 26.67
C LEU A 575 -37.02 -4.70 27.76
N GLN A 576 -36.31 -5.78 27.45
CA GLN A 576 -35.34 -6.38 28.36
C GLN A 576 -34.14 -5.45 28.57
N ASP A 577 -33.56 -4.89 27.51
CA ASP A 577 -32.46 -3.91 27.58
C ASP A 577 -32.85 -2.65 28.38
N GLN A 578 -34.07 -2.11 28.21
CA GLN A 578 -34.56 -0.97 29.01
C GLN A 578 -34.73 -1.32 30.49
N ASN A 579 -35.25 -2.52 30.79
CA ASN A 579 -35.36 -3.02 32.16
C ASN A 579 -33.99 -3.30 32.81
N GLU A 580 -32.97 -3.62 32.02
CA GLU A 580 -31.58 -3.77 32.46
C GLU A 580 -30.90 -2.39 32.64
N MET A 581 -31.16 -1.41 31.76
CA MET A 581 -30.68 -0.02 31.90
C MET A 581 -31.25 0.71 33.13
N ASP A 582 -32.50 0.44 33.51
CA ASP A 582 -33.08 0.94 34.77
C ASP A 582 -32.45 0.30 36.02
N ARG A 583 -31.84 -0.89 35.89
CA ARG A 583 -31.08 -1.57 36.96
C ARG A 583 -29.60 -1.17 36.99
N ASP A 584 -29.00 -0.85 35.86
CA ASP A 584 -27.55 -0.56 35.72
C ASP A 584 -27.18 0.92 35.88
N SER A 585 -28.12 1.81 36.23
CA SER A 585 -27.81 3.16 36.73
C SER A 585 -27.06 3.18 38.07
N MET A 586 -26.82 2.00 38.67
CA MET A 586 -25.76 1.74 39.64
C MET A 586 -24.95 0.52 39.18
N ILE A 587 -23.83 0.73 38.46
CA ILE A 587 -22.51 0.09 38.67
C ILE A 587 -21.59 0.27 37.44
N SER A 588 -20.50 1.01 37.69
CA SER A 588 -19.16 0.98 37.06
C SER A 588 -18.98 0.82 35.54
N ILE A 589 -18.53 1.93 34.97
CA ILE A 589 -17.35 2.08 34.09
C ILE A 589 -16.25 1.05 34.43
N ASP A 590 -15.76 0.27 33.46
CA ASP A 590 -14.34 0.33 33.02
C ASP A 590 -13.88 -0.71 31.97
N PHE A 591 -12.85 -0.29 31.23
CA PHE A 591 -11.76 -1.02 30.54
C PHE A 591 -11.99 -1.87 29.28
N GLU A 592 -11.52 -1.34 28.15
CA GLU A 592 -10.67 -2.08 27.19
C GLU A 592 -9.61 -1.13 26.60
N ASP A 593 -8.33 -1.31 26.98
CA ASP A 593 -7.18 -1.29 26.07
C ASP A 593 -5.86 -1.27 26.86
N ASN A 594 -5.28 -2.46 27.07
CA ASN A 594 -4.02 -2.59 27.82
C ASN A 594 -3.02 -3.48 27.09
N GLN A 595 -2.62 -3.08 25.86
CA GLN A 595 -1.31 -3.45 25.30
C GLN A 595 -0.60 -2.34 24.48
N ASN A 596 -1.29 -1.28 24.02
CA ASN A 596 -0.63 -0.12 23.36
C ASN A 596 -0.18 1.00 24.32
N SER A 597 -0.80 1.10 25.49
CA SER A 597 -0.63 2.20 26.46
C SER A 597 0.82 2.40 26.91
N SER A 598 1.56 1.32 27.18
CA SER A 598 2.92 1.41 27.74
C SER A 598 3.92 2.17 26.85
N SER A 599 3.76 2.11 25.52
CA SER A 599 4.69 2.76 24.60
C SER A 599 4.37 4.23 24.38
N GLU A 600 3.10 4.62 24.42
CA GLU A 600 2.68 6.02 24.30
C GLU A 600 3.07 6.82 25.53
N TYR A 601 2.85 6.28 26.75
CA TYR A 601 3.28 6.94 27.99
C TYR A 601 4.80 7.21 28.00
N LEU A 602 5.61 6.27 27.52
CA LEU A 602 7.07 6.45 27.43
C LEU A 602 7.49 7.47 26.36
N ILE A 603 6.71 7.63 25.29
CA ILE A 603 6.96 8.66 24.27
C ILE A 603 6.61 10.04 24.83
N GLU A 604 5.46 10.16 25.51
CA GLU A 604 5.04 11.43 26.11
C GLU A 604 5.99 11.90 27.20
N ASP A 605 6.50 10.98 28.02
CA ASP A 605 7.51 11.28 29.05
C ASP A 605 8.78 11.91 28.44
N LEU A 606 9.26 11.44 27.28
CA LEU A 606 10.42 12.02 26.60
C LEU A 606 10.20 13.48 26.18
N PHE A 607 8.98 13.87 25.85
CA PHE A 607 8.65 15.22 25.35
C PHE A 607 7.78 16.01 26.35
N SER A 608 7.86 15.66 27.63
CA SER A 608 7.03 16.25 28.69
C SER A 608 7.52 17.62 29.16
N GLU A 609 8.83 17.87 29.09
CA GLU A 609 9.45 19.11 29.54
C GLU A 609 9.91 19.99 28.36
N PRO A 610 9.80 21.33 28.49
CA PRO A 610 10.35 22.24 27.50
C PRO A 610 11.87 22.17 27.44
N PHE A 611 12.42 22.31 26.24
CA PHE A 611 13.86 22.41 26.04
C PHE A 611 14.34 23.78 26.49
N ILE A 612 15.37 23.80 27.32
CA ILE A 612 16.03 25.00 27.85
C ILE A 612 17.42 25.08 27.21
N ASP A 613 17.89 26.30 26.94
CA ASP A 613 19.17 26.59 26.29
C ASP A 613 20.41 26.27 27.16
#